data_AF-Q4C2K2-F1
#
_entry.id   AF-Q4C2K2-F1
#
_cell.length_a   1.000
_cell.length_b   1.000
_cell.length_c   1.000
_cell.angle_alpha   90.00
_cell.angle_beta   90.00
_cell.angle_gamma   90.00
#
_symmetry.space_group_name_H-M   'P 1'
#
loop_
_entity.id
_entity.type
_entity.pdbx_description
1 polymer ?
#
loop_
_entity_poly.entity_id
_entity_poly.type
_entity_poly.pdbx_seq_one_letter_code
_entity_poly.pdbx_strand_id
1 'polypeptide(L)'
;MSFSKDLAISSWFKFFDFIGNRKKLISLISVTALLIAISPLSCFAETEKPEKEVADTTDIWLNTVTSGSEEVVDEVVALYGKDGILWGTVSEQVRDNPAEIRDYFEYFAKLPELSVSSYKGCVRTYNENLAINIGYYTFTFRKDGETIEVPARYSFVYQKNGNNQWEIIEHHSSALPQAPEALHQVDAEQDTCENGLLVQR
;
A
#
# COMPACT_ATOMS: atom_id res chain seq x y z
N MET A 1 42.88 -13.93 50.01
CA MET A 1 44.20 -14.63 49.96
C MET A 1 43.98 -16.06 50.43
N SER A 2 44.42 -17.01 49.62
CA SER A 2 44.51 -18.48 49.84
C SER A 2 43.19 -19.22 50.10
N PHE A 3 42.64 -19.99 49.15
CA PHE A 3 43.05 -21.35 48.72
C PHE A 3 43.23 -22.34 49.87
N SER A 4 42.41 -23.40 49.88
CA SER A 4 42.78 -24.79 49.55
C SER A 4 41.55 -25.68 49.83
N LYS A 5 40.94 -26.35 48.84
CA LYS A 5 41.29 -27.71 48.39
C LYS A 5 41.66 -28.64 49.54
N ASP A 6 40.83 -29.63 49.80
CA ASP A 6 41.17 -31.03 49.48
C ASP A 6 39.94 -31.94 49.60
N LEU A 7 39.66 -32.64 48.50
CA LEU A 7 38.90 -33.89 48.51
C LEU A 7 39.81 -34.95 49.13
N ALA A 8 39.21 -35.94 49.80
CA ALA A 8 39.03 -37.27 49.20
C ALA A 8 38.85 -38.39 50.25
N ILE A 9 38.22 -39.49 49.80
CA ILE A 9 38.40 -40.89 50.26
C ILE A 9 37.74 -41.20 51.63
N SER A 10 37.01 -42.28 51.91
CA SER A 10 36.69 -43.60 51.32
C SER A 10 35.49 -44.16 52.13
N SER A 11 34.48 -44.84 51.58
CA SER A 11 34.41 -46.30 51.34
C SER A 11 35.00 -47.16 52.49
N TRP A 12 34.37 -48.17 53.12
CA TRP A 12 33.18 -49.01 52.98
C TRP A 12 33.02 -49.78 54.32
N PHE A 13 31.83 -50.25 54.72
CA PHE A 13 31.48 -51.68 54.92
C PHE A 13 30.15 -51.88 55.69
N LYS A 14 29.18 -52.46 54.96
CA LYS A 14 28.27 -53.58 55.29
C LYS A 14 27.39 -53.55 56.55
N PHE A 15 26.06 -53.73 56.35
CA PHE A 15 25.33 -54.85 56.97
C PHE A 15 23.92 -55.08 56.36
N PHE A 16 23.76 -56.25 55.72
CA PHE A 16 22.56 -57.09 55.55
C PHE A 16 21.47 -56.78 54.50
N ASP A 17 21.23 -57.83 53.72
CA ASP A 17 20.17 -58.08 52.75
C ASP A 17 18.77 -58.11 53.37
N PHE A 18 17.76 -57.58 52.67
CA PHE A 18 16.48 -58.28 52.52
C PHE A 18 15.72 -57.81 51.26
N ILE A 19 15.33 -58.81 50.48
CA ILE A 19 14.69 -58.74 49.17
C ILE A 19 13.19 -58.41 49.31
N GLY A 20 12.67 -57.63 48.36
CA GLY A 20 11.38 -57.97 47.75
C GLY A 20 10.10 -57.29 48.28
N ASN A 21 9.81 -56.13 47.69
CA ASN A 21 8.59 -55.90 46.88
C ASN A 21 7.23 -56.01 47.59
N ARG A 22 6.63 -54.87 48.00
CA ARG A 22 5.20 -54.62 47.81
C ARG A 22 4.95 -53.20 47.33
N LYS A 23 4.62 -53.11 46.05
CA LYS A 23 4.04 -51.95 45.37
C LYS A 23 2.73 -51.55 46.07
N LYS A 24 2.65 -50.31 46.57
CA LYS A 24 1.56 -49.34 46.31
C LYS A 24 1.78 -48.02 47.08
N LEU A 25 1.90 -46.96 46.29
CA LEU A 25 1.28 -45.63 46.46
C LEU A 25 1.78 -44.71 47.59
N ILE A 26 2.60 -43.70 47.26
CA ILE A 26 2.37 -42.28 47.62
C ILE A 26 2.90 -41.39 46.48
N SER A 27 2.03 -40.47 46.05
CA SER A 27 2.24 -39.34 45.14
C SER A 27 3.50 -38.51 45.46
N LEU A 28 4.27 -38.16 44.42
CA LEU A 28 4.83 -36.82 44.29
C LEU A 28 4.97 -36.53 42.79
N ILE A 29 3.99 -35.80 42.23
CA ILE A 29 4.10 -35.20 40.89
C ILE A 29 5.18 -34.13 41.00
N SER A 30 6.42 -34.49 40.68
CA SER A 30 7.47 -33.51 40.49
C SER A 30 7.32 -32.93 39.10
N VAL A 31 6.80 -31.70 39.06
CA VAL A 31 6.66 -30.87 37.87
C VAL A 31 8.06 -30.57 37.34
N THR A 32 8.59 -31.41 36.46
CA THR A 32 9.67 -30.98 35.56
C THR A 32 9.03 -30.21 34.43
N ALA A 33 9.06 -28.90 34.58
CA ALA A 33 8.63 -27.91 33.62
C ALA A 33 9.21 -28.23 32.23
N LEU A 34 8.32 -28.69 31.34
CA LEU A 34 8.53 -28.70 29.91
C LEU A 34 8.54 -27.22 29.49
N LEU A 35 9.73 -26.64 29.34
CA LEU A 35 9.91 -25.36 28.66
C LEU A 35 9.55 -25.57 27.18
N ILE A 36 8.25 -25.60 26.89
CA ILE A 36 7.75 -25.24 25.58
C ILE A 36 8.05 -23.75 25.48
N ALA A 37 9.14 -23.41 24.79
CA ALA A 37 9.34 -22.06 24.29
C ALA A 37 8.15 -21.78 23.37
N ILE A 38 7.10 -21.19 23.95
CA ILE A 38 6.06 -20.50 23.19
C ILE A 38 6.79 -19.28 22.66
N SER A 39 7.48 -19.45 21.53
CA SER A 39 7.82 -18.33 20.67
C SER A 39 6.51 -17.61 20.46
N PRO A 40 6.37 -16.31 20.81
CA PRO A 40 5.28 -15.57 20.24
C PRO A 40 5.44 -15.76 18.74
N LEU A 41 4.42 -16.34 18.08
CA LEU A 41 4.18 -15.97 16.70
C LEU A 41 3.99 -14.46 16.78
N SER A 42 5.09 -13.73 16.63
CA SER A 42 5.06 -12.37 16.16
C SER A 42 4.26 -12.48 14.88
N CYS A 43 2.99 -12.10 14.98
CA CYS A 43 2.18 -11.76 13.84
C CYS A 43 2.93 -10.58 13.23
N PHE A 44 3.94 -10.87 12.41
CA PHE A 44 4.45 -9.92 11.46
C PHE A 44 3.28 -9.77 10.49
N ALA A 45 2.37 -8.85 10.79
CA ALA A 45 1.65 -8.19 9.73
C ALA A 45 2.76 -7.69 8.81
N GLU A 46 2.90 -8.33 7.66
CA GLU A 46 3.78 -7.86 6.61
C GLU A 46 3.28 -6.46 6.31
N THR A 47 3.98 -5.45 6.82
CA THR A 47 3.70 -4.05 6.52
C THR A 47 3.79 -3.96 5.01
N GLU A 48 2.64 -3.84 4.35
CA GLU A 48 2.61 -3.60 2.92
C GLU A 48 3.53 -2.41 2.63
N LYS A 49 4.37 -2.54 1.61
CA LYS A 49 5.29 -1.49 1.23
C LYS A 49 4.48 -0.19 1.01
N PRO A 50 4.87 0.98 1.52
CA PRO A 50 4.06 2.21 1.38
C PRO A 50 3.68 2.55 -0.07
N GLU A 51 4.47 2.13 -1.05
CA GLU A 51 4.14 2.23 -2.47
C GLU A 51 2.89 1.44 -2.87
N LYS A 52 2.63 0.30 -2.22
CA LYS A 52 1.41 -0.47 -2.46
C LYS A 52 0.18 0.24 -1.91
N GLU A 53 0.25 0.81 -0.70
CA GLU A 53 -0.85 1.63 -0.16
C GLU A 53 -1.22 2.79 -1.11
N VAL A 54 -0.21 3.43 -1.69
CA VAL A 54 -0.37 4.53 -2.64
C VAL A 54 -0.91 4.05 -3.99
N ALA A 55 -0.48 2.88 -4.46
CA ALA A 55 -1.04 2.23 -5.64
C ALA A 55 -2.53 1.94 -5.44
N ASP A 56 -2.88 1.32 -4.31
CA ASP A 56 -4.27 1.00 -3.95
C ASP A 56 -5.11 2.29 -3.83
N THR A 57 -4.56 3.37 -3.29
CA THR A 57 -5.21 4.69 -3.25
C THR A 57 -5.47 5.24 -4.65
N THR A 58 -4.54 5.05 -5.59
CA THR A 58 -4.75 5.46 -6.99
C THR A 58 -5.82 4.61 -7.66
N ASP A 59 -5.86 3.30 -7.39
CA ASP A 59 -6.91 2.42 -7.89
C ASP A 59 -8.29 2.78 -7.33
N ILE A 60 -8.37 3.16 -6.05
CA ILE A 60 -9.58 3.73 -5.46
C ILE A 60 -10.00 4.96 -6.25
N TRP A 61 -9.11 5.92 -6.50
CA TRP A 61 -9.43 7.11 -7.28
C TRP A 61 -9.95 6.78 -8.69
N LEU A 62 -9.26 5.89 -9.41
CA LEU A 62 -9.65 5.46 -10.76
C LEU A 62 -11.03 4.80 -10.76
N ASN A 63 -11.31 3.94 -9.79
CA ASN A 63 -12.59 3.24 -9.71
C ASN A 63 -13.71 4.20 -9.28
N THR A 64 -13.43 5.12 -8.37
CA THR A 64 -14.39 6.13 -7.92
C THR A 64 -14.75 7.06 -9.07
N VAL A 65 -13.78 7.66 -9.77
CA VAL A 65 -14.07 8.63 -10.83
C VAL A 65 -14.84 8.03 -12.02
N THR A 66 -14.70 6.72 -12.27
CA THR A 66 -15.43 5.98 -13.32
C THR A 66 -16.59 5.15 -12.80
N SER A 67 -17.06 5.36 -11.56
CA SER A 67 -18.05 4.47 -10.94
C SER A 67 -19.44 4.58 -11.57
N GLY A 68 -19.77 5.73 -12.14
CA GLY A 68 -21.14 6.06 -12.56
C GLY A 68 -22.12 6.23 -11.39
N SER A 69 -21.63 6.31 -10.15
CA SER A 69 -22.43 6.56 -8.95
C SER A 69 -23.16 7.91 -9.03
N GLU A 70 -24.34 8.01 -8.42
CA GLU A 70 -25.04 9.29 -8.26
C GLU A 70 -24.23 10.27 -7.40
N GLU A 71 -23.47 9.74 -6.44
CA GLU A 71 -22.64 10.48 -5.49
C GLU A 71 -21.17 10.61 -5.96
N VAL A 72 -20.88 10.25 -7.22
CA VAL A 72 -19.50 10.14 -7.75
C VAL A 72 -18.67 11.41 -7.52
N VAL A 73 -19.29 12.58 -7.60
CA VAL A 73 -18.61 13.87 -7.42
C VAL A 73 -18.16 14.07 -5.97
N ASP A 74 -19.02 13.72 -5.01
CA ASP A 74 -18.71 13.83 -3.59
C ASP A 74 -17.63 12.82 -3.21
N GLU A 75 -17.75 11.60 -3.73
CA GLU A 75 -16.80 10.52 -3.50
C GLU A 75 -15.40 10.85 -4.06
N VAL A 76 -15.29 11.37 -5.29
CA VAL A 76 -13.98 11.68 -5.88
C VAL A 76 -13.34 12.90 -5.22
N VAL A 77 -14.12 13.93 -4.85
CA VAL A 77 -13.61 15.12 -4.17
C VAL A 77 -13.10 14.77 -2.77
N ALA A 78 -13.72 13.81 -2.08
CA ALA A 78 -13.29 13.36 -0.75
C ALA A 78 -11.90 12.69 -0.74
N LEU A 79 -11.35 12.33 -1.91
CA LEU A 79 -10.00 11.78 -2.05
C LEU A 79 -8.91 12.86 -2.11
N TYR A 80 -9.29 14.14 -2.24
CA TYR A 80 -8.36 15.27 -2.27
C TYR A 80 -8.19 15.87 -0.87
N GLY A 81 -6.96 16.31 -0.58
CA GLY A 81 -6.68 17.14 0.59
C GLY A 81 -7.41 18.48 0.52
N LYS A 82 -7.57 19.14 1.67
CA LYS A 82 -8.27 20.44 1.76
C LYS A 82 -7.58 21.54 0.96
N ASP A 83 -6.27 21.43 0.79
CA ASP A 83 -5.37 22.28 0.02
C ASP A 83 -4.97 21.64 -1.32
N GLY A 84 -5.73 20.64 -1.78
CA GLY A 84 -5.47 19.94 -3.03
C GLY A 84 -5.54 20.86 -4.25
N ILE A 85 -4.65 20.61 -5.22
CA ILE A 85 -4.60 21.34 -6.49
C ILE A 85 -4.77 20.37 -7.66
N LEU A 86 -5.62 20.73 -8.61
CA LEU A 86 -5.88 19.94 -9.83
C LEU A 86 -5.63 20.75 -11.10
N TRP A 87 -4.78 20.20 -11.95
CA TRP A 87 -4.60 20.58 -13.35
C TRP A 87 -5.27 19.50 -14.21
N GLY A 88 -6.52 19.74 -14.60
CA GLY A 88 -7.33 18.77 -15.34
C GLY A 88 -7.00 18.74 -16.84
N THR A 89 -7.21 17.58 -17.47
CA THR A 89 -6.89 17.33 -18.88
C THR A 89 -7.68 18.22 -19.85
N VAL A 90 -8.92 18.58 -19.48
CA VAL A 90 -9.93 19.21 -20.37
C VAL A 90 -10.35 20.61 -19.90
N SER A 91 -9.55 21.26 -19.04
CA SER A 91 -9.84 22.59 -18.53
C SER A 91 -8.58 23.45 -18.52
N GLU A 92 -8.70 24.70 -18.97
CA GLU A 92 -7.62 25.70 -18.87
C GLU A 92 -7.47 26.26 -17.43
N GLN A 93 -8.51 26.12 -16.61
CA GLN A 93 -8.53 26.59 -15.22
C GLN A 93 -7.89 25.55 -14.30
N VAL A 94 -6.88 25.98 -13.55
CA VAL A 94 -6.35 25.27 -12.38
C VAL A 94 -7.38 25.35 -11.26
N ARG A 95 -7.68 24.21 -10.61
CA ARG A 95 -8.58 24.14 -9.46
C ARG A 95 -7.74 24.11 -8.20
N ASP A 96 -7.89 25.11 -7.33
CA ASP A 96 -7.01 25.29 -6.16
C ASP A 96 -7.73 25.17 -4.81
N ASN A 97 -9.00 24.76 -4.84
CA ASN A 97 -9.82 24.56 -3.66
C ASN A 97 -10.90 23.48 -3.90
N PRO A 98 -11.54 22.94 -2.84
CA PRO A 98 -12.50 21.85 -2.97
C PRO A 98 -13.72 22.16 -3.83
N ALA A 99 -14.20 23.40 -3.84
CA ALA A 99 -15.36 23.78 -4.66
C ALA A 99 -15.00 23.76 -6.15
N GLU A 100 -13.81 24.25 -6.49
CA GLU A 100 -13.32 24.24 -7.87
C GLU A 100 -12.97 22.83 -8.36
N ILE A 101 -12.45 21.96 -7.49
CA ILE A 101 -12.22 20.54 -7.82
C ILE A 101 -13.56 19.84 -8.08
N ARG A 102 -14.57 20.08 -7.22
CA ARG A 102 -15.95 19.62 -7.44
C ARG A 102 -16.46 20.04 -8.81
N ASP A 103 -16.35 21.32 -9.15
CA ASP A 103 -16.83 21.85 -10.44
C ASP A 103 -16.18 21.17 -11.64
N TYR A 104 -14.93 20.70 -11.53
CA TYR A 104 -14.28 19.91 -12.59
C TYR A 104 -14.93 18.54 -12.73
N PHE A 105 -15.16 17.84 -11.60
CA PHE A 105 -15.73 16.51 -11.60
C PHE A 105 -17.23 16.47 -11.89
N GLU A 106 -17.97 17.56 -11.67
CA GLU A 106 -19.35 17.73 -12.16
C GLU A 106 -19.43 17.58 -13.69
N TYR A 107 -18.37 17.93 -14.41
CA TYR A 107 -18.25 17.63 -15.83
C TYR A 107 -17.61 16.27 -16.07
N PHE A 108 -16.37 16.08 -15.58
CA PHE A 108 -15.53 14.96 -15.99
C PHE A 108 -16.08 13.60 -15.55
N ALA A 109 -16.45 13.44 -14.28
CA ALA A 109 -16.92 12.17 -13.74
C ALA A 109 -18.34 11.79 -14.22
N LYS A 110 -19.06 12.74 -14.82
CA LYS A 110 -20.40 12.56 -15.38
C LYS A 110 -20.41 12.36 -16.90
N LEU A 111 -19.24 12.22 -17.52
CA LEU A 111 -19.17 11.86 -18.94
C LEU A 111 -19.88 10.51 -19.18
N PRO A 112 -20.71 10.37 -20.24
CA PRO A 112 -21.46 9.15 -20.48
C PRO A 112 -20.55 7.93 -20.69
N GLU A 113 -20.84 6.83 -19.98
CA GLU A 113 -20.07 5.58 -20.04
C GLU A 113 -18.54 5.81 -19.84
N LEU A 114 -18.18 6.75 -18.95
CA LEU A 114 -16.79 7.00 -18.60
C LEU A 114 -16.13 5.74 -18.04
N SER A 115 -14.97 5.39 -18.57
CA SER A 115 -14.15 4.26 -18.13
C SER A 115 -12.67 4.56 -18.35
N VAL A 116 -11.79 3.79 -17.70
CA VAL A 116 -10.36 3.80 -17.97
C VAL A 116 -10.01 2.47 -18.65
N SER A 117 -9.54 2.56 -19.90
CA SER A 117 -9.23 1.39 -20.73
C SER A 117 -7.82 0.85 -20.51
N SER A 118 -6.91 1.68 -20.00
CA SER A 118 -5.57 1.26 -19.58
C SER A 118 -5.05 2.17 -18.48
N TYR A 119 -4.27 1.61 -17.57
CA TYR A 119 -3.50 2.40 -16.61
C TYR A 119 -2.13 1.78 -16.33
N LYS A 120 -1.12 2.64 -16.21
CA LYS A 120 0.24 2.32 -15.83
C LYS A 120 0.76 3.40 -14.90
N GLY A 121 1.27 3.02 -13.75
CA GLY A 121 1.83 3.91 -12.74
C GLY A 121 3.23 3.49 -12.30
N CYS A 122 3.98 4.48 -11.85
CA CYS A 122 5.29 4.33 -11.24
C CYS A 122 5.24 5.03 -9.88
N VAL A 123 5.07 4.23 -8.83
CA VAL A 123 4.90 4.73 -7.47
C VAL A 123 6.24 4.86 -6.78
N ARG A 124 6.50 6.02 -6.19
CA ARG A 124 7.70 6.32 -5.42
C ARG A 124 7.32 6.96 -4.09
N THR A 125 7.92 6.47 -3.01
CA THR A 125 7.81 7.09 -1.68
C THR A 125 9.07 7.91 -1.40
N TYR A 126 8.91 9.08 -0.78
CA TYR A 126 10.01 9.97 -0.42
C TYR A 126 10.23 10.01 1.08
N ASN A 127 9.14 9.85 1.85
CA ASN A 127 9.15 9.59 3.27
C ASN A 127 7.85 8.86 3.66
N GLU A 128 7.64 8.64 4.95
CA GLU A 128 6.47 7.93 5.50
C GLU A 128 5.11 8.58 5.16
N ASN A 129 5.10 9.88 4.84
CA ASN A 129 3.90 10.69 4.64
C ASN A 129 3.83 11.36 3.26
N LEU A 130 4.78 11.09 2.34
CA LEU A 130 4.83 11.72 1.02
C LEU A 130 5.20 10.70 -0.05
N ALA A 131 4.35 10.60 -1.07
CA ALA A 131 4.57 9.73 -2.21
C ALA A 131 4.11 10.40 -3.50
N ILE A 132 4.62 9.90 -4.62
CA ILE A 132 4.25 10.33 -5.97
C ILE A 132 3.92 9.08 -6.78
N ASN A 133 2.81 9.13 -7.51
CA ASN A 133 2.50 8.17 -8.56
C ASN A 133 2.40 8.91 -9.88
N ILE A 134 3.27 8.59 -10.81
CA ILE A 134 3.25 9.17 -12.16
C ILE A 134 3.04 8.08 -13.19
N GLY A 135 2.49 8.43 -14.34
CA GLY A 135 2.42 7.50 -15.45
C GLY A 135 1.38 7.89 -16.47
N TYR A 136 0.68 6.88 -16.97
CA TYR A 136 -0.24 6.97 -18.07
C TYR A 136 -1.59 6.34 -17.70
N TYR A 137 -2.66 6.95 -18.18
CA TYR A 137 -3.94 6.28 -18.28
C TYR A 137 -4.62 6.71 -19.57
N THR A 138 -5.55 5.88 -20.02
CA THR A 138 -6.42 6.20 -21.14
C THR A 138 -7.86 6.16 -20.67
N PHE A 139 -8.53 7.31 -20.71
CA PHE A 139 -9.96 7.38 -20.45
C PHE A 139 -10.75 7.19 -21.74
N THR A 140 -11.89 6.50 -21.64
CA THR A 140 -12.87 6.39 -22.70
C THR A 140 -14.22 6.89 -22.23
N PHE A 141 -15.01 7.46 -23.14
CA PHE A 141 -16.38 7.89 -22.86
C PHE A 141 -17.18 7.95 -24.16
N ARG A 142 -18.51 8.07 -24.07
CA ARG A 142 -19.40 8.13 -25.23
C ARG A 142 -19.80 9.56 -25.55
N LYS A 143 -19.70 9.91 -26.83
CA LYS A 143 -20.11 11.21 -27.37
C LYS A 143 -20.64 11.03 -28.77
N ASP A 144 -21.83 11.58 -29.05
CA ASP A 144 -22.46 11.57 -30.38
C ASP A 144 -22.59 10.15 -31.02
N GLY A 145 -22.74 9.13 -30.18
CA GLY A 145 -22.84 7.73 -30.63
C GLY A 145 -21.49 7.04 -30.89
N GLU A 146 -20.37 7.73 -30.66
CA GLU A 146 -19.00 7.22 -30.79
C GLU A 146 -18.30 7.08 -29.44
N THR A 147 -17.34 6.14 -29.36
CA THR A 147 -16.48 5.99 -28.20
C THR A 147 -15.25 6.83 -28.43
N ILE A 148 -15.04 7.82 -27.58
CA ILE A 148 -13.88 8.70 -27.59
C ILE A 148 -12.83 8.11 -26.65
N GLU A 149 -11.57 8.14 -27.09
CA GLU A 149 -10.42 7.70 -26.31
C GLU A 149 -9.47 8.88 -26.09
N VAL A 150 -9.06 9.09 -24.84
CA VAL A 150 -8.18 10.19 -24.43
C VAL A 150 -7.01 9.61 -23.65
N PRO A 151 -5.88 9.33 -24.33
CA PRO A 151 -4.66 8.95 -23.65
C PRO A 151 -4.02 10.18 -22.99
N ALA A 152 -3.58 10.01 -21.74
CA ALA A 152 -3.04 11.07 -20.93
C ALA A 152 -1.82 10.61 -20.11
N ARG A 153 -0.99 11.57 -19.73
CA ARG A 153 0.01 11.43 -18.67
C ARG A 153 -0.51 12.11 -17.42
N TYR A 154 -0.14 11.56 -16.27
CA TYR A 154 -0.51 12.11 -14.99
C TYR A 154 0.63 12.12 -13.98
N SER A 155 0.46 12.94 -12.95
CA SER A 155 1.19 12.90 -11.69
C SER A 155 0.22 13.13 -10.55
N PHE A 156 0.11 12.17 -9.65
CA PHE A 156 -0.49 12.33 -8.33
C PHE A 156 0.61 12.50 -7.29
N VAL A 157 0.49 13.53 -6.46
CA VAL A 157 1.27 13.70 -5.24
C VAL A 157 0.33 13.42 -4.07
N TYR A 158 0.73 12.48 -3.22
CA TYR A 158 -0.03 12.03 -2.07
C TYR A 158 0.64 12.44 -0.77
N GLN A 159 -0.17 12.88 0.18
CA GLN A 159 0.25 13.11 1.56
C GLN A 159 -0.62 12.31 2.52
N LYS A 160 -0.04 11.80 3.62
CA LYS A 160 -0.86 11.22 4.71
C LYS A 160 -1.47 12.33 5.54
N ASN A 161 -2.78 12.27 5.76
CA ASN A 161 -3.49 13.16 6.67
C ASN A 161 -3.32 12.74 8.15
N GLY A 162 -3.93 13.50 9.07
CA GLY A 162 -3.85 13.23 10.52
C GLY A 162 -4.42 11.88 10.98
N ASN A 163 -5.14 11.17 10.11
CA ASN A 163 -5.67 9.82 10.35
C ASN A 163 -4.83 8.72 9.66
N ASN A 164 -3.63 9.05 9.17
CA ASN A 164 -2.74 8.17 8.40
C ASN A 164 -3.34 7.65 7.08
N GLN A 165 -4.29 8.38 6.49
CA GLN A 165 -4.87 8.05 5.19
C GLN A 165 -4.19 8.90 4.10
N TRP A 166 -3.88 8.29 2.96
CA TRP A 166 -3.36 9.01 1.80
C TRP A 166 -4.45 9.87 1.16
N GLU A 167 -4.15 11.13 0.91
CA GLU A 167 -4.99 12.07 0.16
C GLU A 167 -4.19 12.72 -0.96
N ILE A 168 -4.88 13.14 -2.02
CA ILE A 168 -4.27 13.79 -3.17
C ILE A 168 -4.07 15.28 -2.84
N ILE A 169 -2.82 15.73 -2.81
CA ILE A 169 -2.48 17.15 -2.61
C ILE A 169 -2.13 17.86 -3.91
N GLU A 170 -1.62 17.13 -4.90
CA GLU A 170 -1.46 17.64 -6.27
C GLU A 170 -1.87 16.56 -7.27
N HIS A 171 -2.65 16.95 -8.27
CA HIS A 171 -2.97 16.12 -9.41
C HIS A 171 -2.76 16.93 -10.68
N HIS A 172 -1.80 16.51 -11.50
CA HIS A 172 -1.63 17.02 -12.85
C HIS A 172 -2.00 15.96 -13.86
N SER A 173 -2.87 16.29 -14.81
CA SER A 173 -3.19 15.45 -15.95
C SER A 173 -3.14 16.24 -17.25
N SER A 174 -2.49 15.66 -18.26
CA SER A 174 -2.39 16.25 -19.60
C SER A 174 -2.60 15.20 -20.67
N ALA A 175 -3.26 15.57 -21.76
CA ALA A 175 -3.33 14.72 -22.94
C ALA A 175 -1.92 14.37 -23.42
N LEU A 176 -1.77 13.23 -24.08
CA LEU A 176 -0.49 12.90 -24.72
C LEU A 176 -0.14 13.96 -25.78
N PRO A 177 1.08 14.52 -25.73
CA PRO A 177 1.51 15.49 -26.71
C PRO A 177 1.75 14.81 -28.06
N GLN A 178 1.53 15.54 -29.15
CA GLN A 178 2.02 15.11 -30.44
C GLN A 178 3.53 15.34 -30.49
N ALA A 179 4.30 14.26 -30.53
CA ALA A 179 5.75 14.34 -30.66
C ALA A 179 6.12 14.88 -32.06
N PRO A 180 7.00 15.89 -32.15
CA PRO A 180 7.63 16.27 -33.41
C PRO A 180 8.39 15.08 -34.02
N GLU A 181 8.48 15.00 -35.35
CA GLU A 181 9.16 13.90 -36.06
C GLU A 181 10.61 13.66 -35.61
N ALA A 182 11.27 14.70 -35.08
CA ALA A 182 12.65 14.63 -34.60
C ALA A 182 12.81 13.95 -33.22
N LEU A 183 11.72 13.73 -32.48
CA LEU A 183 11.75 13.09 -31.17
C LEU A 183 11.20 11.66 -31.26
N HIS A 184 11.77 10.77 -30.44
CA HIS A 184 11.29 9.39 -30.37
C HIS A 184 9.84 9.37 -29.92
N GLN A 185 8.99 8.68 -30.67
CA GLN A 185 7.63 8.40 -30.24
C GLN A 185 7.70 7.27 -29.22
N VAL A 186 7.56 7.63 -27.95
CA VAL A 186 7.46 6.65 -26.87
C VAL A 186 5.96 6.37 -26.70
N ASP A 187 5.58 5.09 -26.85
CA ASP A 187 4.26 4.65 -26.40
C ASP A 187 4.28 4.47 -24.87
N ALA A 188 3.11 4.55 -24.24
CA ALA A 188 2.99 4.39 -22.78
C ALA A 188 3.55 3.03 -22.28
N GLU A 189 3.70 2.04 -23.15
CA GLU A 189 4.16 0.70 -22.81
C GLU A 189 5.68 0.61 -22.59
N GLN A 190 6.47 1.44 -23.27
CA GLN A 190 7.93 1.37 -23.25
C GLN A 190 8.60 1.95 -22.00
N ASP A 191 8.00 2.91 -21.29
CA ASP A 191 8.63 3.55 -20.13
C ASP A 191 8.75 2.59 -18.93
N THR A 192 9.94 2.50 -18.33
CA THR A 192 10.20 1.67 -17.14
C THR A 192 10.01 2.45 -15.83
N CYS A 193 9.80 1.73 -14.72
CA CYS A 193 9.75 2.31 -13.37
C CYS A 193 10.94 1.81 -12.53
N GLU A 194 12.17 2.09 -12.98
CA GLU A 194 13.40 1.51 -12.37
C GLU A 194 13.59 1.86 -10.89
N ASN A 195 13.10 3.03 -10.47
CA ASN A 195 13.28 3.55 -9.10
C ASN A 195 11.98 3.55 -8.29
N GLY A 196 10.97 2.76 -8.68
CA GLY A 196 9.68 2.73 -8.01
C GLY A 196 8.97 1.38 -8.12
N LEU A 197 7.72 1.34 -7.68
CA LEU A 197 6.82 0.22 -7.89
C LEU A 197 6.04 0.45 -9.19
N LEU A 198 6.26 -0.42 -10.17
CA LEU A 198 5.46 -0.47 -11.39
C LEU A 198 4.09 -1.08 -11.07
N VAL A 199 3.02 -0.39 -11.45
CA VAL A 199 1.63 -0.87 -11.32
C VAL A 199 0.89 -0.70 -12.64
N GLN A 200 0.04 -1.66 -13.00
CA GLN A 200 -0.65 -1.68 -14.29
C GLN A 200 -2.02 -2.37 -14.16
N ARG A 201 -2.99 -1.92 -14.97
CA ARG A 201 -4.30 -2.57 -15.12
C ARG A 201 -4.83 -2.41 -16.55
#